data_AF-A0A7C4JXZ2-F1
#
_entry.id   AF-A0A7C4JXZ2-F1
#
_cell.length_a   1.000
_cell.length_b   1.000
_cell.length_c   1.000
_cell.angle_alpha   90.00
_cell.angle_beta   90.00
_cell.angle_gamma   90.00
#
_symmetry.space_group_name_H-M   'P 1'
#
loop_
_entity.id
_entity.type
_entity.pdbx_description
1 polymer ?
#
loop_
_entity_poly.entity_id
_entity_poly.type
_entity_poly.pdbx_seq_one_letter_code
_entity_poly.pdbx_strand_id
1 'polypeptide(L)'
;CLFDVVTSIYYSRCLNFSGIKPGTVFPINVLMDEEIFNVKYRFLGKDVRKISGIGKVPCLKFQVDLVAGDIFSSNQKLMVWVTDDFNKLPVFIESPIRVGSIQAQIKSYKGLRYKIQTVN
;
A
#
# COMPACT_ATOMS: atom_id res chain seq x y z
N CYS A 1 12.95 -0.18 -14.12
CA CYS A 1 11.95 0.69 -14.80
C CYS A 1 11.67 1.88 -13.91
N LEU A 2 11.55 3.07 -14.50
CA LEU A 2 11.14 4.29 -13.78
C LEU A 2 9.63 4.40 -13.87
N PHE A 3 8.96 4.51 -12.74
CA PHE A 3 7.50 4.62 -12.67
C PHE A 3 7.14 5.88 -11.88
N ASP A 4 6.13 6.62 -12.31
CA ASP A 4 5.48 7.60 -11.44
C ASP A 4 4.72 6.88 -10.30
N VAL A 5 4.25 7.63 -9.31
CA VAL A 5 3.55 7.08 -8.14
C VAL A 5 2.34 6.24 -8.53
N VAL A 6 1.53 6.70 -9.48
CA VAL A 6 0.29 6.01 -9.90
C VAL A 6 0.65 4.73 -10.63
N THR A 7 1.56 4.79 -11.60
CA THR A 7 2.01 3.60 -12.33
C THR A 7 2.67 2.58 -11.41
N SER A 8 3.43 3.02 -10.41
CA SER A 8 4.04 2.14 -9.39
C SER A 8 2.98 1.35 -8.62
N ILE A 9 1.88 2.01 -8.24
CA ILE A 9 0.76 1.35 -7.56
C ILE A 9 0.11 0.32 -8.49
N TYR A 10 -0.14 0.65 -9.75
CA TYR A 10 -0.74 -0.31 -10.69
C TYR A 10 0.17 -1.51 -10.98
N TYR A 11 1.46 -1.26 -11.18
CA TYR A 11 2.46 -2.30 -11.38
C TYR A 11 2.56 -3.24 -10.17
N SER A 12 2.45 -2.71 -8.95
CA SER A 12 2.49 -3.52 -7.73
C SER A 12 1.41 -4.61 -7.68
N ARG A 13 0.28 -4.40 -8.37
CA ARG A 13 -0.84 -5.36 -8.46
C ARG A 13 -0.49 -6.61 -9.28
N CYS A 14 0.50 -6.51 -10.16
CA CYS A 14 0.99 -7.61 -10.99
C CYS A 14 2.03 -8.48 -10.25
N LEU A 15 2.53 -8.03 -9.10
CA LEU A 15 3.56 -8.76 -8.37
C LEU A 15 2.99 -9.99 -7.66
N ASN A 16 3.73 -11.10 -7.74
CA ASN A 16 3.38 -12.32 -7.02
C ASN A 16 3.95 -12.27 -5.60
N PHE A 17 3.07 -12.19 -4.61
CA PHE A 17 3.40 -12.23 -3.19
C PHE A 17 3.24 -13.62 -2.56
N SER A 18 3.08 -14.68 -3.37
CA SER A 18 3.02 -16.04 -2.86
C SER A 18 4.37 -16.43 -2.22
N GLY A 19 4.32 -16.96 -1.00
CA GLY A 19 5.51 -17.45 -0.29
C GLY A 19 6.43 -16.36 0.28
N ILE A 20 6.07 -15.07 0.19
CA ILE A 20 6.87 -14.00 0.81
C ILE A 20 6.79 -14.09 2.34
N LYS A 21 7.92 -13.84 3.02
CA LYS A 21 7.98 -13.83 4.48
C LYS A 21 7.83 -12.40 5.01
N PRO A 22 7.13 -12.19 6.13
CA PRO A 22 7.14 -10.91 6.83
C PRO A 22 8.59 -10.44 7.06
N GLY A 23 8.83 -9.14 6.87
CA GLY A 23 10.15 -8.52 6.91
C GLY A 23 10.85 -8.41 5.56
N THR A 24 10.41 -9.12 4.52
CA THR A 24 10.97 -9.02 3.15
C THR A 24 10.88 -7.59 2.63
N VAL A 25 11.96 -7.08 2.05
CA VAL A 25 12.07 -5.72 1.51
C VAL A 25 12.23 -5.75 0.00
N PHE A 26 11.47 -4.90 -0.68
CA PHE A 26 11.50 -4.69 -2.12
C PHE A 26 11.87 -3.24 -2.41
N PRO A 27 13.00 -2.96 -3.09
CA PRO A 27 13.32 -1.61 -3.53
C PRO A 27 12.49 -1.25 -4.78
N ILE A 28 11.91 -0.05 -4.82
CA ILE A 28 11.20 0.50 -5.97
C ILE A 28 11.73 1.91 -6.22
N ASN A 29 12.06 2.21 -7.48
CA ASN A 29 12.41 3.57 -7.89
C ASN A 29 11.14 4.29 -8.32
N VAL A 30 10.82 5.39 -7.64
CA VAL A 30 9.64 6.23 -7.90
C VAL A 30 10.10 7.59 -8.40
N LEU A 31 9.50 8.07 -9.49
CA LEU A 31 9.66 9.45 -9.96
C LEU A 31 8.62 10.34 -9.29
N MET A 32 9.07 11.37 -8.57
CA MET A 32 8.22 12.35 -7.90
C MET A 32 8.94 13.71 -7.92
N ASP A 33 8.23 14.79 -8.26
CA ASP A 33 8.80 16.15 -8.34
C ASP A 33 10.12 16.22 -9.12
N GLU A 34 10.18 15.55 -10.28
CA GLU A 34 11.36 15.47 -11.16
C GLU A 34 12.58 14.74 -10.55
N GLU A 35 12.45 14.19 -9.35
CA GLU A 35 13.49 13.44 -8.64
C GLU A 35 13.18 11.93 -8.56
N ILE A 36 14.25 11.11 -8.58
CA ILE A 36 14.14 9.65 -8.44
C ILE A 36 14.40 9.26 -6.99
N PHE A 37 13.38 8.71 -6.34
CA PHE A 37 13.48 8.21 -4.97
C PHE A 37 13.57 6.69 -4.94
N ASN A 38 14.57 6.15 -4.23
CA ASN A 38 14.64 4.72 -3.92
C ASN A 38 13.82 4.43 -2.66
N VAL A 39 12.58 4.00 -2.88
CA VAL A 39 11.63 3.71 -1.81
C VAL A 39 11.67 2.23 -1.48
N LYS A 40 11.78 1.90 -0.20
CA LYS A 40 11.74 0.51 0.27
C LYS A 40 10.32 0.15 0.70
N TYR A 41 9.77 -0.89 0.08
CA TYR A 41 8.52 -1.54 0.47
C TYR A 41 8.84 -2.76 1.32
N ARG A 42 8.36 -2.82 2.56
CA ARG A 42 8.52 -3.97 3.45
C ARG A 42 7.18 -4.65 3.67
N PHE A 43 7.12 -5.95 3.41
CA PHE A 43 5.94 -6.75 3.75
C PHE A 43 5.89 -6.99 5.26
N LEU A 44 4.78 -6.64 5.91
CA LEU A 44 4.59 -6.81 7.35
C LEU A 44 3.81 -8.08 7.70
N GLY A 45 3.13 -8.70 6.74
CA GLY A 45 2.31 -9.89 6.97
C GLY A 45 0.88 -9.71 6.49
N LYS A 46 0.06 -10.71 6.83
CA LYS A 46 -1.39 -10.68 6.59
C LYS A 46 -2.09 -9.95 7.74
N ASP A 47 -3.14 -9.22 7.41
CA ASP A 47 -3.97 -8.47 8.34
C ASP A 47 -5.43 -8.51 7.89
N VAL A 48 -6.39 -8.23 8.78
CA VAL A 48 -7.81 -8.09 8.43
C VAL A 48 -8.24 -6.66 8.76
N ARG A 49 -8.53 -5.87 7.73
CA ARG A 49 -8.91 -4.46 7.88
C ARG A 49 -10.42 -4.28 7.75
N LYS A 50 -11.05 -3.63 8.73
CA LYS A 50 -12.45 -3.18 8.59
C LYS A 50 -12.51 -1.93 7.72
N ILE A 51 -13.22 -2.02 6.60
CA ILE A 51 -13.43 -0.93 5.65
C ILE A 51 -14.90 -0.52 5.70
N SER A 52 -15.15 0.77 5.91
CA SER A 52 -16.52 1.29 6.00
C SER A 52 -17.24 1.08 4.66
N GLY A 53 -18.47 0.55 4.71
CA GLY A 53 -19.25 0.24 3.50
C GLY A 53 -18.85 -1.03 2.74
N ILE A 54 -17.76 -1.71 3.11
CA ILE A 54 -17.29 -2.95 2.44
C ILE A 54 -17.24 -4.14 3.40
N GLY A 55 -16.91 -3.93 4.67
CA GLY A 55 -16.80 -4.99 5.68
C GLY A 55 -15.35 -5.29 6.08
N LYS A 56 -15.09 -6.47 6.65
CA LYS A 56 -13.72 -6.89 7.00
C LYS A 56 -13.05 -7.53 5.78
N VAL A 57 -11.90 -7.00 5.41
CA VAL A 57 -11.16 -7.38 4.20
C VAL A 57 -9.83 -8.03 4.59
N PRO A 58 -9.57 -9.30 4.24
CA PRO A 58 -8.23 -9.88 4.33
C PRO A 58 -7.25 -9.10 3.44
N CYS A 59 -6.13 -8.71 4.02
CA CYS A 59 -5.15 -7.83 3.42
C CYS A 59 -3.72 -8.35 3.58
N LEU A 60 -2.87 -7.97 2.63
CA LEU A 60 -1.43 -7.90 2.77
C LEU A 60 -1.07 -6.49 3.25
N LYS A 61 -0.34 -6.40 4.36
CA LYS A 61 0.10 -5.13 4.95
C LYS A 61 1.54 -4.84 4.58
N PHE A 62 1.78 -3.61 4.15
CA PHE A 62 3.09 -3.12 3.76
C PHE A 62 3.45 -1.85 4.51
N GLN A 63 4.74 -1.72 4.81
CA GLN A 63 5.37 -0.50 5.26
C GLN A 63 6.18 0.08 4.11
N VAL A 64 6.05 1.38 3.89
CA VAL A 64 6.74 2.10 2.82
C VAL A 64 7.54 3.24 3.45
N ASP A 65 8.79 3.38 3.02
CA ASP A 65 9.62 4.51 3.41
C ASP A 65 9.03 5.81 2.86
N LEU A 66 8.87 6.82 3.73
CA LEU A 66 8.51 8.17 3.31
C LEU A 66 9.77 8.90 2.88
N VAL A 67 9.66 9.65 1.79
CA VAL A 67 10.66 10.65 1.43
C VAL A 67 10.50 11.82 2.40
N ALA A 68 11.57 12.18 3.09
CA ALA A 68 11.55 13.29 4.04
C ALA A 68 11.30 14.61 3.29
N GLY A 69 10.46 15.47 3.85
CA GLY A 69 10.12 16.79 3.30
C GLY A 69 9.47 17.66 4.37
N ASP A 70 8.87 18.78 4.01
CA ASP A 70 8.33 19.75 4.98
C ASP A 70 7.20 19.18 5.86
N ILE A 71 6.42 18.24 5.30
CA ILE A 71 5.23 17.64 5.92
C ILE A 71 5.57 16.32 6.63
N PHE A 72 6.53 15.56 6.10
CA PHE A 72 6.86 14.20 6.56
C PHE A 72 8.16 14.18 7.33
N SER A 73 8.12 13.69 8.57
CA SER A 73 9.33 13.55 9.40
C SER A 73 10.15 12.34 8.93
N SER A 74 11.48 12.42 8.97
CA SER A 74 12.39 11.41 8.40
C SER A 74 12.25 9.98 8.97
N ASN A 75 11.64 9.83 10.15
CA ASN A 75 11.43 8.54 10.81
C ASN A 75 10.01 7.98 10.65
N GLN A 76 9.14 8.66 9.90
CA GLN A 76 7.76 8.21 9.68
C GLN A 76 7.67 7.19 8.54
N LYS A 77 6.71 6.27 8.65
CA LYS A 77 6.49 5.20 7.67
C LYS A 77 5.02 5.17 7.25
N LEU A 78 4.81 5.10 5.95
CA LEU A 78 3.49 4.94 5.35
C LEU A 78 3.07 3.47 5.46
N MET A 79 1.84 3.22 5.89
CA MET A 79 1.26 1.89 5.97
C MET A 79 0.23 1.73 4.85
N VAL A 80 0.31 0.62 4.12
CA VAL A 80 -0.57 0.31 2.99
C VAL A 80 -1.19 -1.07 3.18
N TRP A 81 -2.51 -1.16 3.08
CA TRP A 81 -3.27 -2.40 3.06
C TRP A 81 -3.80 -2.65 1.67
N VAL A 82 -3.47 -3.83 1.15
CA VAL A 82 -3.86 -4.30 -0.17
C VAL A 82 -4.62 -5.61 0.00
N THR A 83 -5.70 -5.86 -0.74
CA THR A 83 -6.47 -7.11 -0.62
C THR A 83 -5.57 -8.34 -0.79
N ASP A 84 -5.78 -9.36 0.05
CA ASP A 84 -5.16 -10.68 -0.09
C ASP A 84 -5.91 -11.52 -1.13
N ASP A 85 -5.95 -11.03 -2.37
CA ASP A 85 -6.59 -11.69 -3.50
C ASP A 85 -5.79 -11.49 -4.82
N PHE A 86 -6.37 -11.96 -5.93
CA PHE A 86 -5.77 -11.79 -7.25
C PHE A 86 -5.92 -10.36 -7.82
N ASN A 87 -6.77 -9.52 -7.24
CA ASN A 87 -6.87 -8.12 -7.64
C ASN A 87 -5.75 -7.28 -7.01
N LYS A 88 -5.39 -7.54 -5.75
CA LYS A 88 -4.43 -6.72 -4.98
C LYS A 88 -4.85 -5.25 -4.95
N LEU A 89 -6.09 -4.99 -4.58
CA LEU A 89 -6.66 -3.65 -4.49
C LEU A 89 -6.15 -2.93 -3.23
N PRO A 90 -5.53 -1.74 -3.35
CA PRO A 90 -5.28 -0.89 -2.20
C PRO A 90 -6.62 -0.48 -1.58
N VAL A 91 -6.84 -0.79 -0.30
CA VAL A 91 -8.10 -0.52 0.39
C VAL A 91 -7.94 0.49 1.53
N PHE A 92 -6.73 0.62 2.07
CA PHE A 92 -6.45 1.57 3.12
C PHE A 92 -4.98 2.01 3.07
N ILE A 93 -4.74 3.30 3.25
CA ILE A 93 -3.41 3.89 3.35
C ILE A 93 -3.42 4.81 4.57
N GLU A 94 -2.36 4.75 5.37
CA GLU A 94 -2.19 5.58 6.56
C GLU A 94 -0.78 6.15 6.59
N SER A 95 -0.69 7.48 6.54
CA SER A 95 0.56 8.20 6.73
C SER A 95 0.51 8.94 8.05
N PRO A 96 1.42 8.67 9.01
CA PRO A 96 1.58 9.56 10.14
C PRO A 96 2.14 10.90 9.65
N ILE A 97 1.75 11.99 10.32
CA ILE A 97 2.28 13.35 10.15
C ILE A 97 2.76 13.86 11.51
N ARG A 98 3.27 15.09 11.61
CA ARG A 98 3.76 15.64 12.89
C ARG A 98 2.71 15.58 14.01
N VAL A 99 1.45 15.87 13.70
CA VAL A 99 0.33 15.79 14.65
C VAL A 99 -0.82 15.01 13.99
N GLY A 100 -0.97 13.75 14.36
CA GLY A 100 -2.03 12.86 13.85
C GLY A 100 -1.60 12.03 12.63
N SER A 101 -2.58 11.69 11.78
CA SER A 101 -2.35 10.89 10.58
C SER A 101 -3.30 11.31 9.45
N ILE A 102 -2.85 11.10 8.22
CA ILE A 102 -3.67 11.17 7.01
C ILE A 102 -4.06 9.74 6.65
N GLN A 103 -5.36 9.52 6.46
CA GLN A 103 -5.91 8.22 6.11
C GLN A 103 -6.67 8.32 4.79
N ALA A 104 -6.36 7.43 3.86
CA ALA A 104 -7.14 7.22 2.65
C ALA A 104 -7.81 5.84 2.71
N GLN A 105 -9.13 5.81 2.58
CA GLN A 105 -9.92 4.59 2.57
C GLN A 105 -10.67 4.48 1.25
N ILE A 106 -10.70 3.28 0.67
CA ILE A 106 -11.52 3.02 -0.51
C ILE A 106 -13.01 3.19 -0.17
N LYS A 107 -13.73 3.93 -1.01
CA LYS A 107 -15.17 4.17 -0.85
C LYS A 107 -16.02 3.18 -1.64
N SER A 108 -15.61 2.86 -2.86
CA SER A 108 -16.29 1.90 -3.74
C SER A 108 -15.33 1.38 -4.83
N TYR A 109 -15.71 0.27 -5.45
CA TYR A 109 -14.98 -0.32 -6.59
C TYR A 109 -15.99 -0.89 -7.59
N LYS A 110 -15.61 -0.96 -8.87
CA LYS A 110 -16.39 -1.56 -9.95
C LYS A 110 -15.47 -2.17 -11.00
N GLY A 111 -15.97 -3.12 -11.78
CA GLY A 111 -15.23 -3.73 -12.90
C GLY A 111 -14.04 -4.60 -12.46
N LEU A 112 -14.11 -5.22 -11.27
CA LEU A 112 -13.04 -6.11 -10.81
C LEU A 112 -13.01 -7.39 -11.64
N ARG A 113 -11.79 -7.87 -11.96
CA ARG A 113 -11.59 -9.15 -12.65
C ARG A 113 -11.94 -10.34 -11.77
N TYR A 114 -11.67 -10.23 -10.47
CA TYR A 114 -11.99 -11.25 -9.47
C TYR A 114 -12.87 -10.65 -8.37
N LYS A 115 -13.68 -11.46 -7.70
CA LYS A 115 -14.45 -10.99 -6.55
C LYS A 115 -13.51 -10.63 -5.40
N ILE A 116 -13.77 -9.50 -4.75
CA ILE A 116 -13.09 -9.19 -3.49
C ILE A 116 -13.52 -10.19 -2.43
N GLN A 117 -12.57 -10.62 -1.60
CA GLN A 117 -12.87 -11.47 -0.46
C GLN A 117 -13.16 -10.62 0.78
N THR A 118 -14.24 -10.95 1.47
CA THR A 118 -14.57 -10.37 2.77
C THR A 118 -14.79 -11.49 3.78
N VAL A 119 -14.56 -11.20 5.06
CA VAL A 119 -14.79 -12.13 6.18
C VAL A 119 -15.79 -11.53 7.16
N ASN A 120 -16.49 -12.39 7.91
CA ASN A 120 -17.49 -11.98 8.91
C ASN A 120 -16.84 -11.49 10.21
#